data_AF-A0A7W1CI46-F1
#
_entry.id   AF-A0A7W1CI46-F1
#
_cell.length_a   1.000
_cell.length_b   1.000
_cell.length_c   1.000
_cell.angle_alpha   90.00
_cell.angle_beta   90.00
_cell.angle_gamma   90.00
#
_symmetry.space_group_name_H-M   'P 1'
#
loop_
_entity.id
_entity.type
_entity.pdbx_description
1 polymer ?
#
loop_
_entity_poly.entity_id
_entity_poly.type
_entity_poly.pdbx_seq_one_letter_code
_entity_poly.pdbx_strand_id
1 'polypeptide(L)' 'MFRTQIYLTPSEREDLLELAKETGLNQSLLIREAIDQFVEAKKAQKKNKVNALKLAAGIWAERGDLPDFRSLRTEIDREF' A
#
# COMPACT_ATOMS: atom_id res chain seq x y z
N MET A 1 -16.61 11.98 8.92
CA MET A 1 -15.56 12.44 7.99
C MET A 1 -14.78 13.54 8.66
N PHE A 2 -13.46 13.56 8.46
CA PHE A 2 -12.61 14.65 8.92
C PHE A 2 -12.33 15.57 7.74
N ARG A 3 -12.38 16.89 7.96
CA ARG A 3 -12.01 17.87 6.95
C ARG A 3 -10.49 17.89 6.86
N THR A 4 -9.97 17.66 5.66
CA THR A 4 -8.53 17.69 5.39
C THR A 4 -8.27 18.69 4.27
N GLN A 5 -7.27 19.55 4.45
CA GLN A 5 -6.75 20.42 3.41
C GLN A 5 -5.57 19.70 2.73
N ILE A 6 -5.54 19.76 1.40
CA ILE A 6 -4.45 19.21 0.59
C ILE A 6 -3.96 20.30 -0.36
N TYR A 7 -2.68 20.24 -0.70
CA TYR A 7 -2.09 21.10 -1.73
C TYR A 7 -2.16 20.37 -3.06
N LEU A 8 -2.59 21.08 -4.09
CA LEU A 8 -2.60 20.63 -5.48
C LEU A 8 -1.81 21.65 -6.30
N THR A 9 -1.13 21.15 -7.32
CA THR A 9 -0.61 22.00 -8.38
C THR A 9 -1.76 22.64 -9.16
N PRO A 10 -1.51 23.75 -9.89
CA PRO A 10 -2.54 24.37 -10.73
C PRO A 10 -3.14 23.39 -11.75
N SER A 11 -2.30 22.57 -12.40
CA SER A 11 -2.74 21.58 -13.38
C SER A 11 -3.63 20.49 -12.75
N GLU A 12 -3.22 19.91 -11.61
CA GLU A 12 -4.04 18.90 -10.92
C GLU A 12 -5.42 19.46 -10.50
N ARG A 13 -5.48 20.75 -10.14
CA ARG A 13 -6.75 21.40 -9.83
C ARG A 13 -7.63 21.59 -11.07
N GLU A 14 -7.04 21.94 -12.21
CA GLU A 14 -7.74 22.06 -13.49
C GLU A 14 -8.27 20.70 -13.97
N ASP A 15 -7.42 19.67 -13.93
CA ASP A 15 -7.80 18.29 -14.28
C ASP A 15 -8.96 17.79 -13.40
N LEU A 16 -8.89 18.07 -12.09
CA LEU A 16 -9.95 17.69 -11.15
C LEU A 16 -11.26 18.44 -11.42
N LEU A 17 -11.19 19.70 -11.86
CA LEU A 17 -12.36 20.49 -12.27
C LEU A 17 -12.98 19.96 -13.55
N GLU A 18 -12.17 19.53 -14.51
CA GLU A 18 -12.63 18.92 -15.76
C GLU A 18 -13.31 17.58 -15.49
N LEU A 19 -12.66 16.69 -14.74
CA LEU A 19 -13.23 15.41 -14.32
C LEU A 19 -14.56 15.57 -13.56
N ALA A 20 -14.67 16.58 -12.70
CA ALA A 20 -15.91 16.88 -12.00
C ALA A 20 -17.05 17.26 -12.96
N LYS A 21 -16.75 17.99 -14.04
CA LYS A 21 -17.73 18.33 -15.07
C LYS A 21 -18.14 17.11 -15.88
N GLU A 22 -17.18 16.29 -16.28
CA GLU A 22 -17.43 15.09 -17.10
C GLU A 22 -18.24 14.03 -16.34
N THR A 23 -17.91 13.80 -15.08
CA THR A 23 -18.54 12.77 -14.25
C THR A 23 -19.84 13.24 -13.57
N GLY A 24 -20.05 14.57 -13.49
CA GLY A 24 -21.12 15.18 -12.70
C GLY A 24 -20.92 15.06 -11.19
N LEU A 25 -19.76 14.55 -10.74
CA LEU A 25 -19.42 14.40 -9.33
C LEU A 25 -18.77 15.66 -8.79
N ASN A 26 -18.96 15.94 -7.50
CA ASN A 26 -18.19 17.01 -6.86
C ASN A 26 -16.74 16.59 -6.64
N GLN A 27 -15.84 17.59 -6.58
CA GLN A 27 -14.40 17.35 -6.41
C GLN A 27 -14.05 16.55 -5.14
N SER A 28 -14.78 16.77 -4.04
CA SER A 28 -14.53 16.06 -2.78
C SER A 28 -14.87 14.58 -2.86
N LEU A 29 -15.85 14.20 -3.68
CA LEU A 29 -16.18 12.81 -3.98
C LEU A 29 -15.12 12.17 -4.86
N LEU A 30 -14.69 12.85 -5.93
CA LEU A 30 -13.63 12.36 -6.81
C LEU A 30 -12.31 12.12 -6.05
N ILE A 31 -11.87 13.09 -5.23
CA ILE A 31 -10.67 12.93 -4.40
C ILE A 31 -10.82 11.73 -3.47
N ARG A 32 -11.99 11.56 -2.85
CA ARG A 32 -12.23 10.45 -1.94
C ARG A 32 -12.20 9.11 -2.65
N GLU A 33 -12.87 9.00 -3.79
CA GLU A 33 -12.91 7.78 -4.58
C GLU A 33 -11.50 7.38 -5.04
N ALA A 34 -10.71 8.34 -5.50
CA ALA A 34 -9.31 8.11 -5.86
C ALA A 34 -8.48 7.60 -4.67
N ILE A 35 -8.66 8.19 -3.48
CA ILE A 35 -7.99 7.73 -2.25
C ILE A 35 -8.43 6.32 -1.88
N ASP A 36 -9.73 6.03 -1.91
CA ASP A 36 -10.28 4.72 -1.57
C ASP A 36 -9.74 3.64 -2.52
N GLN A 37 -9.77 3.90 -3.83
CA GLN A 37 -9.20 3.00 -4.84
C GLN A 37 -7.69 2.78 -4.64
N PHE A 38 -6.93 3.84 -4.36
CA PHE A 38 -5.50 3.74 -4.11
C PHE A 38 -5.19 2.91 -2.86
N VAL A 39 -5.93 3.15 -1.77
CA VAL A 39 -5.75 2.41 -0.51
C VAL A 39 -6.09 0.93 -0.68
N GLU A 40 -7.19 0.61 -1.35
CA GLU A 40 -7.57 -0.79 -1.60
C GLU A 40 -6.55 -1.49 -2.50
N ALA A 41 -6.04 -0.83 -3.55
CA ALA A 41 -4.96 -1.37 -4.37
C ALA A 41 -3.70 -1.67 -3.54
N LYS A 42 -3.31 -0.78 -2.63
CA LYS A 42 -2.16 -1.00 -1.73
C LYS A 42 -2.39 -2.12 -0.73
N LYS A 43 -3.61 -2.23 -0.17
CA LYS A 43 -3.98 -3.35 0.71
C LYS A 43 -3.91 -4.69 -0.03
N ALA A 44 -4.44 -4.76 -1.26
CA ALA A 44 -4.39 -5.95 -2.09
C ALA A 44 -2.93 -6.37 -2.38
N GLN A 45 -2.07 -5.42 -2.77
CA GLN A 45 -0.64 -5.68 -2.98
C GLN A 45 0.04 -6.21 -1.72
N LYS A 46 -0.23 -5.62 -0.55
CA LYS A 46 0.32 -6.10 0.73
C LYS A 46 -0.16 -7.50 1.07
N LYS A 47 -1.44 -7.80 0.90
CA LYS A 47 -2.00 -9.14 1.12
C LYS A 47 -1.36 -10.16 0.18
N ASN A 48 -1.19 -9.82 -1.10
CA ASN A 48 -0.54 -10.69 -2.08
C ASN A 48 0.92 -10.96 -1.70
N LYS A 49 1.67 -9.94 -1.27
CA LYS A 49 3.05 -10.12 -0.78
C LYS A 49 3.10 -11.05 0.45
N VAL A 50 2.23 -10.86 1.43
CA VAL A 50 2.17 -11.71 2.63
C VAL A 50 1.82 -13.15 2.26
N ASN A 51 0.83 -13.34 1.38
CA ASN A 51 0.44 -14.67 0.92
C ASN A 51 1.56 -15.35 0.12
N ALA A 52 2.26 -14.62 -0.74
CA ALA A 52 3.41 -15.14 -1.47
C ALA A 52 4.53 -15.59 -0.51
N LEU A 53 4.82 -14.81 0.54
CA LEU A 53 5.80 -15.19 1.57
C LEU A 53 5.36 -16.42 2.36
N LYS A 54 4.07 -16.54 2.70
CA LYS A 54 3.53 -17.72 3.39
C LYS A 54 3.59 -18.97 2.52
N LEU A 55 3.28 -18.86 1.22
CA LEU A 55 3.40 -19.97 0.28
C LEU A 55 4.86 -20.37 0.08
N ALA A 56 5.78 -19.40 0.01
CA ALA A 56 7.22 -19.64 -0.11
C ALA A 56 7.81 -20.33 1.13
N ALA A 57 7.20 -20.17 2.32
CA ALA A 57 7.62 -20.88 3.51
C ALA A 57 7.54 -22.42 3.34
N GLY A 58 6.57 -22.92 2.56
CA GLY A 58 6.53 -24.30 2.03
C GLY A 58 6.95 -25.39 3.04
N ILE A 59 7.90 -26.22 2.63
CA ILE A 59 8.48 -27.34 3.42
C ILE A 59 9.21 -26.86 4.69
N TRP A 60 9.62 -25.59 4.74
CA TRP A 60 10.35 -25.01 5.87
C TRP A 60 9.42 -24.52 7.00
N ALA A 61 8.12 -24.39 6.75
CA ALA A 61 7.16 -23.88 7.72
C ALA A 61 6.96 -24.82 8.94
N GLU A 62 7.14 -26.13 8.77
CA GLU A 62 6.93 -27.14 9.82
C GLU A 62 8.22 -27.77 10.35
N ARG A 63 9.37 -27.17 10.03
CA ARG A 63 10.67 -27.64 10.50
C ARG A 63 10.98 -27.08 11.89
N GLY A 64 11.00 -27.95 12.89
CA GLY A 64 11.39 -27.62 14.27
C GLY A 64 12.90 -27.56 14.51
N ASP A 65 13.71 -27.91 13.50
CA ASP A 65 15.18 -27.95 13.57
C ASP A 65 15.86 -26.69 13.04
N LEU A 66 15.09 -25.63 12.75
CA LEU A 66 15.62 -24.38 12.21
C LEU A 66 16.22 -23.49 13.30
N PRO A 67 17.36 -22.83 13.01
CA PRO A 67 18.01 -21.93 13.96
C PRO A 67 17.20 -20.63 14.14
N ASP A 68 17.51 -19.89 15.21
CA ASP A 68 16.91 -18.57 15.40
C ASP A 68 17.39 -17.58 14.32
N PHE A 69 16.52 -17.34 13.34
CA PHE A 69 16.78 -16.44 12.23
C PHE A 69 17.02 -14.98 12.65
N ARG A 70 16.54 -14.53 13.82
CA ARG A 70 16.81 -13.16 14.30
C ARG A 70 18.25 -13.01 14.73
N SER A 71 18.78 -14.00 15.44
CA SER A 71 20.19 -14.04 15.86
C SER A 71 21.11 -14.09 14.63
N LEU A 72 20.83 -14.99 13.67
CA LEU A 72 21.55 -15.09 12.39
C LEU A 72 21.52 -13.78 11.59
N ARG A 73 20.37 -13.09 11.55
CA ARG A 73 20.26 -11.81 10.84
C ARG A 73 21.12 -10.72 11.49
N THR A 74 21.14 -10.69 12.82
CA THR A 74 21.92 -9.72 13.60
C THR A 74 23.42 -9.93 13.46
N GLU A 75 23.88 -11.17 13.30
CA GLU A 75 25.29 -11.49 13.02
C GLU A 75 25.71 -10.97 11.64
N ILE A 76 24.90 -11.23 10.60
CA ILE A 76 25.20 -10.77 9.23
C ILE A 76 25.21 -9.24 9.15
N ASP A 77 24.25 -8.55 9.79
CA ASP A 77 24.18 -7.09 9.79
C ASP A 77 25.34 -6.43 10.57
N ARG A 78 26.15 -7.19 11.33
CA ARG A 78 27.35 -6.68 12.03
C ARG A 78 28.64 -6.86 11.22
N GLU A 79 28.63 -7.69 10.18
CA GLU A 79 29.80 -7.94 9.31
C GLU A 79 29.82 -7.06 8.04
N PHE A 80 28.81 -6.20 7.85
CA PHE A 80 28.73 -5.16 6.81
C PHE A 80 28.72 -3.77 7.43
#